data_AF-D8MMR4-F1
#
_entry.id   AF-D8MMR4-F1
#
_cell.length_a   1.000
_cell.length_b   1.000
_cell.length_c   1.000
_cell.angle_alpha   90.00
_cell.angle_beta   90.00
_cell.angle_gamma   90.00
#
_symmetry.space_group_name_H-M   'P 1'
#
loop_
_entity.id
_entity.type
_entity.pdbx_description
1 polymer ?
#
loop_
_entity_poly.entity_id
_entity_poly.type
_entity_poly.pdbx_seq_one_letter_code
_entity_poly.pdbx_strand_id
1 'polypeptide(L)'
;MKYWLSGALSLFIASSAWAQDYLVVSSPSQKLDIWIDNVKSKNAADWCTRELPLRIVAKGKKDPDVLNDFLPRVGKVLQHQCGKMESIHWQMTDSNGSALAKGTAAKAQSWAVKVEPDALVTPPAAPPAAETAPAATPAAVDLSPPADTTPWVQFSLLDGCHFRTYFRSGNQTSALFVPAKGGVSCGSDGWLSGESQIAQLGKGASKNVRMTFLQGFPVAGLTSKALSQDLQITTVNNQRMVLSDEKSPQSWMVVPFDPAVNGWKTDGTVVVEITAAQASDESDVKARLAEVRKVWSPYLADKSTLTIKLVQALHPQLKDPAAGSFRTLN
;
A
#
# COMPACT_ATOMS: atom_id res chain seq x y z
N MET A 1 63.81 -9.82 13.26
CA MET A 1 62.97 -8.85 12.52
C MET A 1 61.52 -9.24 12.83
N LYS A 2 60.81 -8.68 13.82
CA LYS A 2 60.05 -7.41 13.79
C LYS A 2 59.53 -7.10 12.38
N TYR A 3 58.23 -7.31 12.12
CA TYR A 3 57.25 -6.26 11.80
C TYR A 3 55.81 -6.78 11.98
N TRP A 4 55.01 -5.91 12.57
CA TRP A 4 53.60 -6.01 12.93
C TRP A 4 52.79 -5.30 11.83
N LEU A 5 51.66 -5.83 11.38
CA LEU A 5 50.67 -5.07 10.61
C LEU A 5 49.27 -5.66 10.84
N SER A 6 48.57 -5.04 11.77
CA SER A 6 47.13 -5.09 11.95
C SER A 6 46.42 -4.55 10.71
N GLY A 7 45.54 -5.35 10.10
CA GLY A 7 44.64 -4.92 9.02
C GLY A 7 43.22 -4.76 9.54
N ALA A 8 42.77 -3.52 9.70
CA ALA A 8 41.46 -3.15 10.22
C ALA A 8 40.32 -3.60 9.29
N LEU A 9 39.36 -4.33 9.85
CA LEU A 9 38.09 -4.67 9.22
C LEU A 9 37.21 -3.41 9.17
N SER A 10 37.07 -2.81 7.99
CA SER A 10 36.15 -1.68 7.79
C SER A 10 34.73 -2.20 7.64
N LEU A 11 33.91 -2.11 8.70
CA LEU A 11 32.47 -2.31 8.62
C LEU A 11 31.86 -1.17 7.80
N PHE A 12 31.47 -1.44 6.55
CA PHE A 12 30.56 -0.58 5.81
C PHE A 12 29.15 -0.77 6.36
N ILE A 13 28.74 0.13 7.26
CA ILE A 13 27.35 0.25 7.68
C ILE A 13 26.58 0.87 6.50
N ALA A 14 25.81 0.06 5.79
CA ALA A 14 24.87 0.57 4.79
C ALA A 14 23.73 1.27 5.53
N SER A 15 23.74 2.61 5.56
CA SER A 15 22.62 3.40 6.06
C SER A 15 21.42 3.16 5.15
N SER A 16 20.50 2.32 5.58
CA SER A 16 19.16 2.30 5.00
C SER A 16 18.54 3.67 5.30
N ALA A 17 18.21 4.43 4.26
CA ALA A 17 17.42 5.64 4.41
C ALA A 17 15.97 5.21 4.63
N TRP A 18 15.61 4.95 5.89
CA TRP A 18 14.22 4.78 6.29
C TRP A 18 13.55 6.16 6.16
N ALA A 19 12.39 6.21 5.52
CA ALA A 19 11.57 7.41 5.53
C ALA A 19 11.23 7.73 7.00
N GLN A 20 11.58 8.93 7.45
CA GLN A 20 11.37 9.35 8.84
C GLN A 20 10.15 10.26 8.91
N ASP A 21 9.40 10.17 10.00
CA ASP A 21 8.40 11.19 10.32
C ASP A 21 9.12 12.40 10.90
N TYR A 22 8.94 13.55 10.26
CA TYR A 22 9.61 14.78 10.64
C TYR A 22 8.66 15.68 11.43
N LEU A 23 8.90 15.80 12.75
CA LEU A 23 8.25 16.80 13.60
C LEU A 23 8.75 18.19 13.19
N VAL A 24 7.90 18.92 12.48
CA VAL A 24 8.27 20.23 11.92
C VAL A 24 7.95 21.37 12.89
N VAL A 25 6.85 21.24 13.66
CA VAL A 25 6.46 22.24 14.67
C VAL A 25 5.83 21.53 15.86
N SER A 26 6.22 21.93 17.07
CA SER A 26 5.52 21.54 18.31
C SER A 26 5.11 22.80 19.06
N SER A 27 3.90 22.79 19.62
CA SER A 27 3.32 23.87 20.41
C SER A 27 2.96 23.35 21.79
N PRO A 28 3.83 23.55 22.80
CA PRO A 28 3.55 23.11 24.17
C PRO A 28 2.31 23.78 24.78
N SER A 29 2.08 25.06 24.47
CA SER A 29 0.96 25.84 25.01
C SER A 29 -0.40 25.41 24.44
N GLN A 30 -0.44 25.01 23.16
CA GLN A 30 -1.66 24.49 22.52
C GLN A 30 -1.74 22.96 22.55
N LYS A 31 -0.67 22.28 23.00
CA LYS A 31 -0.54 20.81 23.01
C LYS A 31 -0.76 20.20 21.63
N LEU A 32 -0.11 20.77 20.61
CA LEU A 32 -0.19 20.31 19.22
C LEU A 32 1.20 19.97 18.69
N ASP A 33 1.31 18.85 17.98
CA ASP A 33 2.51 18.50 17.22
C ASP A 33 2.16 18.36 15.74
N ILE A 34 3.00 18.90 14.86
CA ILE A 34 2.84 18.82 13.41
C ILE A 34 3.96 18.00 12.81
N TRP A 35 3.56 17.00 12.04
CA TRP A 35 4.44 16.03 11.40
C TRP A 35 4.30 16.12 9.88
N ILE A 36 5.43 15.94 9.20
CA ILE A 36 5.48 15.59 7.79
C ILE A 36 5.92 14.13 7.74
N ASP A 37 5.03 13.27 7.29
CA ASP A 37 5.26 11.84 7.30
C ASP A 37 6.09 11.41 6.08
N ASN A 38 6.86 10.33 6.22
CA ASN A 38 7.59 9.69 5.13
C ASN A 38 8.62 10.58 4.40
N VAL A 39 9.37 11.43 5.12
CA VAL A 39 10.39 12.26 4.49
C VAL A 39 11.73 11.52 4.35
N LYS A 40 12.44 11.76 3.24
CA LYS A 40 13.78 11.19 3.01
C LYS A 40 14.82 11.75 3.98
N SER A 41 14.67 13.02 4.35
CA SER A 41 15.48 13.69 5.37
C SER A 41 14.75 14.91 5.92
N LYS A 42 15.32 15.54 6.96
CA LYS A 42 14.79 16.79 7.56
C LYS A 42 15.08 18.03 6.71
N ASN A 43 15.87 17.92 5.65
CA ASN A 43 16.18 19.04 4.76
C ASN A 43 14.93 19.48 4.00
N ALA A 44 14.70 20.80 3.92
CA ALA A 44 13.54 21.37 3.24
C ALA A 44 13.38 20.85 1.80
N ALA A 45 14.48 20.65 1.07
CA ALA A 45 14.45 20.14 -0.30
C ALA A 45 13.79 18.76 -0.45
N ASP A 46 13.83 17.92 0.60
CA ASP A 46 13.36 16.53 0.56
C ASP A 46 11.88 16.37 0.85
N TRP A 47 11.24 17.36 1.46
CA TRP A 47 9.80 17.37 1.76
C TRP A 47 9.04 18.53 1.10
N CYS A 48 9.75 19.53 0.59
CA CYS A 48 9.13 20.69 -0.03
C CYS A 48 8.46 20.32 -1.35
N THR A 49 7.13 20.35 -1.36
CA THR A 49 6.23 20.14 -2.51
C THR A 49 5.29 21.33 -2.68
N ARG A 50 4.56 21.37 -3.79
CA ARG A 50 3.54 22.40 -4.04
C ARG A 50 2.35 22.26 -3.09
N GLU A 51 1.94 21.02 -2.86
CA GLU A 51 0.91 20.64 -1.89
C GLU A 51 1.56 19.77 -0.81
N LEU A 52 1.49 20.21 0.44
CA LEU A 52 2.19 19.55 1.55
C LEU A 52 1.17 18.86 2.47
N PRO A 53 1.21 17.52 2.60
CA PRO A 53 0.44 16.81 3.60
C PRO A 53 1.04 17.00 4.99
N LEU A 54 0.21 17.37 5.97
CA LEU A 54 0.57 17.53 7.36
C LEU A 54 -0.32 16.68 8.26
N ARG A 55 0.29 16.02 9.23
CA ARG A 55 -0.43 15.36 10.31
C ARG A 55 -0.30 16.18 11.59
N ILE A 56 -1.42 16.55 12.18
CA ILE A 56 -1.51 17.35 13.39
C ILE A 56 -1.99 16.46 14.52
N VAL A 57 -1.18 16.27 15.55
CA VAL A 57 -1.50 15.44 16.71
C VAL A 57 -1.90 16.33 17.88
N ALA A 58 -3.16 16.23 18.27
CA ALA A 58 -3.75 16.92 19.40
C ALA A 58 -3.52 16.12 20.69
N LYS A 59 -2.66 16.66 21.55
CA LYS A 59 -2.41 16.16 22.92
C LYS A 59 -3.26 16.89 23.97
N GLY A 60 -4.04 17.88 23.56
CA GLY A 60 -4.87 18.73 24.42
C GLY A 60 -6.31 18.79 23.94
N LYS A 61 -6.76 19.99 23.57
CA LYS A 61 -8.11 20.19 23.01
C LYS A 61 -8.22 19.46 21.68
N LYS A 62 -9.30 18.71 21.51
CA LYS A 62 -9.59 17.91 20.30
C LYS A 62 -10.42 18.66 19.25
N ASP A 63 -10.70 19.93 19.51
CA ASP A 63 -11.50 20.79 18.64
C ASP A 63 -10.62 21.40 17.53
N PRO A 64 -10.95 21.22 16.24
CA PRO A 64 -10.20 21.79 15.12
C PRO A 64 -10.18 23.32 15.10
N ASP A 65 -11.05 24.02 15.84
CA ASP A 65 -11.02 25.48 15.93
C ASP A 65 -9.71 26.02 16.50
N VAL A 66 -8.97 25.22 17.27
CA VAL A 66 -7.62 25.56 17.73
C VAL A 66 -6.65 25.82 16.58
N LEU A 67 -6.93 25.27 15.40
CA LEU A 67 -6.11 25.41 14.21
C LEU A 67 -6.26 26.77 13.55
N ASN A 68 -7.39 27.47 13.75
CA ASN A 68 -7.69 28.76 13.09
C ASN A 68 -6.60 29.80 13.34
N ASP A 69 -6.07 29.85 14.56
CA ASP A 69 -4.96 30.74 14.90
C ASP A 69 -3.59 30.11 14.65
N PHE A 70 -3.50 28.78 14.70
CA PHE A 70 -2.24 28.05 14.70
C PHE A 70 -1.68 27.80 13.29
N LEU A 71 -2.51 27.27 12.38
CA LEU A 71 -2.09 26.92 11.02
C LEU A 71 -1.62 28.13 10.20
N PRO A 72 -2.18 29.35 10.33
CA PRO A 72 -1.63 30.50 9.64
C PRO A 72 -0.19 30.84 10.02
N ARG A 73 0.20 30.62 11.29
CA ARG A 73 1.58 30.82 11.76
C ARG A 73 2.50 29.72 11.23
N VAL A 74 2.03 28.47 11.27
CA VAL A 74 2.76 27.32 10.73
C VAL A 74 2.98 27.46 9.23
N GLY A 75 1.94 27.81 8.47
CA GLY A 75 2.01 28.03 7.03
C GLY A 75 3.04 29.08 6.64
N LYS A 76 3.13 30.18 7.40
CA LYS A 76 4.18 31.21 7.20
C LYS A 76 5.59 30.68 7.45
N VAL A 77 5.80 29.90 8.52
CA VAL A 77 7.11 29.30 8.83
C VAL A 77 7.52 28.29 7.76
N LEU A 78 6.61 27.40 7.38
CA LEU A 78 6.84 26.40 6.34
C LEU A 78 7.08 27.06 4.98
N GLN A 79 6.35 28.12 4.63
CA GLN A 79 6.55 28.87 3.39
C GLN A 79 7.95 29.50 3.32
N HIS A 80 8.52 29.94 4.44
CA HIS A 80 9.88 30.48 4.46
C HIS A 80 10.93 29.41 4.12
N GLN A 81 10.68 28.16 4.52
CA GLN A 81 11.55 27.01 4.23
C GLN A 81 11.25 26.39 2.85
N CYS A 82 10.00 26.47 2.39
CA CYS A 82 9.50 25.90 1.14
C CYS A 82 8.76 26.96 0.32
N GLY A 83 9.51 27.76 -0.45
CA GLY A 83 8.95 28.89 -1.22
C GLY A 83 7.94 28.51 -2.32
N LYS A 84 7.95 27.24 -2.77
CA LYS A 84 7.05 26.69 -3.79
C LYS A 84 5.75 26.09 -3.23
N MET A 85 5.56 26.10 -1.91
CA MET A 85 4.34 25.59 -1.28
C MET A 85 3.17 26.55 -1.52
N GLU A 86 2.06 26.01 -2.00
CA GLU A 86 0.83 26.73 -2.32
C GLU A 86 -0.36 26.28 -1.45
N SER A 87 -0.41 24.99 -1.09
CA SER A 87 -1.45 24.43 -0.25
C SER A 87 -0.89 23.45 0.79
N ILE A 88 -1.62 23.36 1.89
CA ILE A 88 -1.42 22.42 2.98
C ILE A 88 -2.67 21.57 3.07
N HIS A 89 -2.51 20.26 3.02
CA HIS A 89 -3.56 19.29 3.34
C HIS A 89 -3.28 18.78 4.74
N TRP A 90 -4.18 19.07 5.68
CA TRP A 90 -3.94 18.71 7.07
C TRP A 90 -4.95 17.69 7.54
N GLN A 91 -4.49 16.77 8.38
CA GLN A 91 -5.32 15.84 9.13
C GLN A 91 -4.98 15.97 10.61
N MET A 92 -6.00 16.23 11.42
CA MET A 92 -5.90 16.31 12.87
C MET A 92 -6.28 14.97 13.48
N THR A 93 -5.44 14.43 14.34
CA THR A 93 -5.67 13.21 15.12
C THR A 93 -5.47 13.47 16.60
N ASP A 94 -6.02 12.66 17.48
CA ASP A 94 -5.62 12.69 18.89
C ASP A 94 -4.30 11.93 19.13
N SER A 95 -3.85 11.90 20.38
CA SER A 95 -2.62 11.18 20.79
C SER A 95 -2.66 9.67 20.55
N ASN A 96 -3.86 9.09 20.36
CA ASN A 96 -4.06 7.67 20.09
C ASN A 96 -4.21 7.41 18.58
N GLY A 97 -4.12 8.44 17.75
CA GLY A 97 -4.24 8.35 16.30
C GLY A 97 -5.69 8.38 15.78
N SER A 98 -6.70 8.62 16.64
CA SER A 98 -8.08 8.77 16.18
C SER A 98 -8.26 10.09 15.42
N ALA A 99 -8.84 10.03 14.23
CA ALA A 99 -9.11 11.23 13.42
C ALA A 99 -10.10 12.15 14.14
N LEU A 100 -9.77 13.44 14.19
CA LEU A 100 -10.56 14.50 14.82
C LEU A 100 -11.16 15.45 13.80
N ALA A 101 -10.40 15.79 12.76
CA ALA A 101 -10.82 16.64 11.67
C ALA A 101 -9.81 16.53 10.52
N LYS A 102 -10.20 16.95 9.33
CA LYS A 102 -9.29 17.14 8.21
C LYS A 102 -9.68 18.40 7.44
N GLY A 103 -8.76 18.89 6.63
CA GLY A 103 -9.06 20.06 5.84
C GLY A 103 -7.86 20.57 5.05
N THR A 104 -7.99 21.80 4.59
CA THR A 104 -6.96 22.46 3.78
C THR A 104 -6.63 23.84 4.30
N ALA A 105 -5.46 24.34 3.95
CA ALA A 105 -5.06 25.73 4.14
C ALA A 105 -4.21 26.15 2.94
N ALA A 106 -4.58 27.24 2.26
CA ALA A 106 -3.92 27.67 1.03
C ALA A 106 -3.25 29.04 1.18
N LYS A 107 -2.10 29.24 0.53
CA LYS A 107 -1.37 30.51 0.49
C LYS A 107 -2.24 31.67 -0.01
N ALA A 108 -3.05 31.41 -1.05
CA ALA A 108 -3.98 32.39 -1.62
C ALA A 108 -5.03 32.87 -0.62
N GLN A 109 -5.32 32.08 0.41
CA GLN A 109 -6.24 32.39 1.50
C GLN A 109 -5.50 32.74 2.79
N SER A 110 -4.24 33.17 2.71
CA SER A 110 -3.38 33.48 3.87
C SER A 110 -3.28 32.33 4.87
N TRP A 111 -3.31 31.08 4.37
CA TRP A 111 -3.28 29.86 5.17
C TRP A 111 -4.47 29.72 6.14
N ALA A 112 -5.61 30.35 5.83
CA ALA A 112 -6.85 30.18 6.58
C ALA A 112 -7.26 28.70 6.60
N VAL A 113 -7.71 28.24 7.78
CA VAL A 113 -8.12 26.85 7.99
C VAL A 113 -9.49 26.64 7.39
N LYS A 114 -9.58 25.70 6.48
CA LYS A 114 -10.85 25.20 5.95
C LYS A 114 -11.05 23.78 6.45
N VAL A 115 -11.83 23.65 7.52
CA VAL A 115 -12.27 22.34 8.04
C VAL A 115 -13.25 21.75 7.04
N GLU A 116 -13.01 20.51 6.65
CA GLU A 116 -13.98 19.73 5.89
C GLU A 116 -15.05 19.25 6.89
N PRO A 117 -16.32 19.68 6.78
CA PRO A 117 -17.32 19.39 7.80
C PRO A 117 -17.63 17.89 7.89
N ASP A 118 -17.54 17.34 9.11
CA ASP A 118 -18.12 16.05 9.48
C ASP A 118 -19.65 16.19 9.60
N ALA A 119 -20.41 15.44 8.81
CA ALA A 119 -21.86 15.46 8.87
C ALA A 119 -22.38 14.69 10.10
N LEU A 120 -22.61 15.42 11.19
CA LEU A 120 -23.37 14.92 12.35
C LEU A 120 -24.88 14.98 12.07
N VAL A 121 -25.54 13.84 12.30
CA VAL A 121 -26.98 13.62 12.17
C VAL A 121 -27.71 14.28 13.35
N THR A 122 -28.65 15.18 13.08
CA THR A 122 -29.72 15.56 14.02
C THR A 122 -31.03 15.65 13.22
N PRO A 123 -32.13 14.99 13.63
CA PRO A 123 -33.38 15.01 12.87
C PRO A 123 -34.25 16.22 13.25
N PRO A 124 -34.81 16.95 12.27
CA PRO A 124 -36.06 17.67 12.46
C PRO A 124 -37.17 17.10 11.54
N ALA A 125 -38.39 17.16 12.06
CA ALA A 125 -39.61 16.63 11.48
C ALA A 125 -39.91 17.11 10.04
N ALA A 126 -40.51 16.20 9.26
CA ALA A 126 -41.14 16.38 7.93
C ALA A 126 -42.28 17.44 7.97
N PRO A 127 -42.83 17.99 6.84
CA PRO A 127 -42.97 17.41 5.47
C PRO A 127 -42.90 18.45 4.29
N PRO A 128 -43.26 18.15 3.01
CA PRO A 128 -43.39 16.88 2.27
C PRO A 128 -42.44 16.76 1.06
N ALA A 129 -42.28 15.52 0.59
CA ALA A 129 -41.32 15.05 -0.40
C ALA A 129 -41.55 15.55 -1.85
N ALA A 130 -40.48 16.04 -2.46
CA ALA A 130 -40.20 15.82 -3.87
C ALA A 130 -38.88 15.05 -3.94
N GLU A 131 -38.96 13.83 -4.49
CA GLU A 131 -37.86 12.89 -4.61
C GLU A 131 -36.65 13.53 -5.30
N THR A 132 -35.52 13.58 -4.60
CA THR A 132 -34.22 13.59 -5.27
C THR A 132 -33.35 12.57 -4.54
N ALA A 133 -32.90 11.58 -5.30
CA ALA A 133 -32.20 10.40 -4.82
C ALA A 133 -30.96 10.74 -3.95
N PRO A 134 -30.57 9.88 -2.99
CA PRO A 134 -29.51 10.19 -2.04
C PRO A 134 -28.17 10.36 -2.75
N ALA A 135 -27.42 11.42 -2.40
CA ALA A 135 -26.02 11.54 -2.74
C ALA A 135 -25.22 10.43 -2.02
N ALA A 136 -24.61 9.57 -2.82
CA ALA A 136 -23.91 8.37 -2.39
C ALA A 136 -22.71 8.68 -1.48
N THR A 137 -22.49 7.80 -0.51
CA THR A 137 -21.17 7.50 0.09
C THR A 137 -20.10 7.62 -0.99
N PRO A 138 -18.92 8.26 -0.75
CA PRO A 138 -17.86 8.27 -1.74
C PRO A 138 -17.60 6.82 -2.14
N ALA A 139 -17.90 6.51 -3.41
CA ALA A 139 -17.67 5.17 -3.89
C ALA A 139 -16.17 4.92 -3.76
N ALA A 140 -15.74 3.70 -3.46
CA ALA A 140 -14.30 3.41 -3.36
C ALA A 140 -13.50 3.85 -4.61
N VAL A 141 -14.17 4.06 -5.74
CA VAL A 141 -13.66 4.68 -6.97
C VAL A 141 -13.04 6.07 -6.73
N ASP A 142 -13.49 6.83 -5.72
CA ASP A 142 -12.91 8.12 -5.36
C ASP A 142 -11.61 8.00 -4.55
N LEU A 143 -11.35 6.84 -3.93
CA LEU A 143 -10.18 6.59 -3.07
C LEU A 143 -9.01 5.96 -3.82
N SER A 144 -9.27 5.36 -4.97
CA SER A 144 -8.23 4.84 -5.86
C SER A 144 -8.68 4.99 -7.31
N PRO A 145 -7.79 5.43 -8.22
CA PRO A 145 -8.11 5.42 -9.64
C PRO A 145 -8.37 3.98 -10.12
N PRO A 146 -9.04 3.83 -11.29
CA PRO A 146 -9.19 2.54 -11.93
C PRO A 146 -7.85 1.83 -12.14
N ALA A 147 -7.90 0.51 -12.10
CA ALA A 147 -6.81 -0.38 -12.44
C ALA A 147 -6.33 -0.10 -13.87
N ASP A 148 -5.01 0.00 -14.05
CA ASP A 148 -4.43 0.08 -15.39
C ASP A 148 -4.64 -1.26 -16.11
N THR A 149 -5.26 -1.23 -17.29
CA THR A 149 -5.65 -2.40 -18.09
C THR A 149 -4.72 -2.64 -19.28
N THR A 150 -3.53 -2.02 -19.29
CA THR A 150 -2.49 -2.30 -20.27
C THR A 150 -2.32 -3.81 -20.40
N PRO A 151 -2.29 -4.38 -21.62
CA PRO A 151 -2.15 -5.82 -21.79
C PRO A 151 -0.73 -6.28 -21.43
N TRP A 152 -0.62 -7.50 -20.92
CA TRP A 152 0.68 -8.16 -20.70
C TRP A 152 1.29 -8.63 -22.02
N VAL A 153 2.58 -8.98 -21.97
CA VAL A 153 3.28 -9.66 -23.06
C VAL A 153 3.24 -11.16 -22.79
N GLN A 154 2.91 -11.94 -23.83
CA GLN A 154 3.00 -13.40 -23.81
C GLN A 154 4.34 -13.85 -24.39
N PHE A 155 4.97 -14.81 -23.73
CA PHE A 155 6.20 -15.44 -24.14
C PHE A 155 5.95 -16.93 -24.36
N SER A 156 6.41 -17.45 -25.50
CA SER A 156 6.34 -18.87 -25.82
C SER A 156 7.70 -19.51 -25.56
N LEU A 157 7.70 -20.58 -24.79
CA LEU A 157 8.86 -21.40 -24.52
C LEU A 157 9.02 -22.46 -25.62
N LEU A 158 10.23 -23.04 -25.72
CA LEU A 158 10.56 -24.03 -26.76
C LEU A 158 9.80 -25.35 -26.61
N ASP A 159 9.32 -25.65 -25.42
CA ASP A 159 8.50 -26.83 -25.09
C ASP A 159 7.00 -26.61 -25.42
N GLY A 160 6.64 -25.43 -25.94
CA GLY A 160 5.27 -25.07 -26.27
C GLY A 160 4.47 -24.47 -25.12
N CYS A 161 5.02 -24.39 -23.90
CA CYS A 161 4.35 -23.70 -22.80
C CYS A 161 4.39 -22.17 -23.01
N HIS A 162 3.38 -21.47 -22.49
CA HIS A 162 3.32 -20.02 -22.49
C HIS A 162 3.39 -19.45 -21.09
N PHE A 163 4.04 -18.30 -20.92
CA PHE A 163 3.91 -17.48 -19.72
C PHE A 163 3.65 -16.02 -20.11
N ARG A 164 3.10 -15.25 -19.18
CA ARG A 164 2.68 -13.87 -19.41
C ARG A 164 3.11 -12.99 -18.26
N THR A 165 3.65 -11.83 -18.60
CA THR A 165 4.02 -10.81 -17.62
C THR A 165 4.07 -9.43 -18.27
N TYR A 166 4.15 -8.40 -17.43
CA TYR A 166 4.43 -7.05 -17.90
C TYR A 166 5.91 -6.87 -18.12
N PHE A 167 6.25 -6.43 -19.33
CA PHE A 167 7.63 -6.22 -19.74
C PHE A 167 7.74 -4.83 -20.35
N ARG A 168 8.50 -3.94 -19.69
CA ARG A 168 8.79 -2.61 -20.23
C ARG A 168 10.09 -2.71 -21.03
N SER A 169 10.10 -2.28 -22.29
CA SER A 169 11.35 -2.18 -23.06
C SER A 169 12.15 -0.96 -22.59
N GLY A 170 13.39 -1.16 -22.15
CA GLY A 170 14.29 -0.07 -21.75
C GLY A 170 15.62 -0.57 -21.14
N ASN A 171 16.60 0.33 -20.98
CA ASN A 171 17.96 0.03 -20.48
C ASN A 171 18.01 -0.50 -19.02
N GLN A 172 16.87 -0.65 -18.33
CA GLN A 172 16.78 -1.14 -16.95
C GLN A 172 16.08 -2.51 -16.86
N THR A 173 15.67 -3.11 -17.98
CA THR A 173 14.88 -4.35 -17.97
C THR A 173 15.79 -5.55 -18.10
N SER A 174 15.83 -6.40 -17.06
CA SER A 174 16.61 -7.63 -17.08
C SER A 174 15.98 -8.66 -18.03
N ALA A 175 16.81 -9.33 -18.82
CA ALA A 175 16.37 -10.48 -19.61
C ALA A 175 15.96 -11.62 -18.67
N LEU A 176 14.87 -12.32 -19.00
CA LEU A 176 14.35 -13.44 -18.23
C LEU A 176 14.66 -14.75 -18.94
N PHE A 177 15.29 -15.67 -18.23
CA PHE A 177 15.53 -17.03 -18.69
C PHE A 177 14.72 -18.00 -17.82
N VAL A 178 13.67 -18.56 -18.41
CA VAL A 178 12.85 -19.59 -17.78
C VAL A 178 13.35 -20.95 -18.27
N PRO A 179 13.86 -21.82 -17.39
CA PRO A 179 14.38 -23.10 -17.81
C PRO A 179 13.25 -24.03 -18.28
N ALA A 180 13.43 -24.67 -19.43
CA ALA A 180 12.48 -25.63 -20.00
C ALA A 180 12.34 -26.94 -19.18
N LYS A 181 13.19 -27.14 -18.17
CA LYS A 181 13.18 -28.30 -17.28
C LYS A 181 13.41 -27.82 -15.85
N GLY A 182 12.50 -28.15 -14.94
CA GLY A 182 12.66 -27.84 -13.51
C GLY A 182 11.37 -27.39 -12.83
N GLY A 183 10.49 -28.35 -12.50
CA GLY A 183 9.35 -28.15 -11.59
C GLY A 183 8.11 -27.46 -12.19
N VAL A 184 8.13 -27.13 -13.48
CA VAL A 184 7.01 -26.53 -14.22
C VAL A 184 6.48 -27.47 -15.31
N SER A 185 5.19 -27.37 -15.58
CA SER A 185 4.46 -28.09 -16.62
C SER A 185 3.49 -27.15 -17.33
N CYS A 186 3.17 -27.42 -18.58
CA CYS A 186 2.05 -26.75 -19.23
C CYS A 186 0.73 -27.26 -18.63
N GLY A 187 -0.15 -26.35 -18.21
CA GLY A 187 -1.55 -26.68 -17.95
C GLY A 187 -2.27 -27.13 -19.21
N SER A 188 -3.50 -27.64 -19.07
CA SER A 188 -4.36 -27.99 -20.20
C SER A 188 -4.72 -26.79 -21.08
N ASP A 189 -4.56 -25.59 -20.55
CA ASP A 189 -4.73 -24.29 -21.20
C ASP A 189 -3.45 -23.78 -21.89
N GLY A 190 -2.37 -24.57 -21.89
CA GLY A 190 -1.08 -24.22 -22.48
C GLY A 190 -0.25 -23.24 -21.63
N TRP A 191 -0.74 -22.83 -20.47
CA TRP A 191 -0.02 -21.89 -19.60
C TRP A 191 0.93 -22.62 -18.65
N LEU A 192 2.08 -22.02 -18.40
CA LEU A 192 3.06 -22.56 -17.48
C LEU A 192 2.51 -22.57 -16.05
N SER A 193 2.61 -23.71 -15.38
CA SER A 193 2.21 -23.90 -13.99
C SER A 193 3.27 -24.69 -13.25
N GLY A 194 3.61 -24.30 -12.03
CA GLY A 194 4.64 -24.98 -11.23
C GLY A 194 5.61 -24.03 -10.55
N GLU A 195 6.60 -24.58 -9.86
CA GLU A 195 7.69 -23.81 -9.25
C GLU A 195 8.95 -23.93 -10.11
N SER A 196 9.61 -22.81 -10.38
CA SER A 196 10.88 -22.81 -11.09
C SER A 196 11.80 -21.69 -10.61
N GLN A 197 13.08 -21.79 -10.95
CA GLN A 197 14.06 -20.72 -10.77
C GLN A 197 14.28 -20.00 -12.09
N ILE A 198 13.92 -18.72 -12.14
CA ILE A 198 14.16 -17.85 -13.29
C ILE A 198 15.51 -17.17 -13.11
N ALA A 199 16.39 -17.28 -14.11
CA ALA A 199 17.60 -16.48 -14.14
C ALA A 199 17.30 -15.12 -14.77
N GLN A 200 17.60 -14.05 -14.05
CA GLN A 200 17.49 -12.67 -14.52
C GLN A 200 18.88 -12.15 -14.86
N LEU A 201 19.09 -11.70 -16.10
CA LEU A 201 20.34 -11.09 -16.53
C LEU A 201 20.16 -9.59 -16.71
N GLY A 202 20.81 -8.81 -15.86
CA GLY A 202 20.75 -7.35 -15.90
C GLY A 202 22.01 -6.71 -15.34
N LYS A 203 22.46 -5.59 -15.92
CA LYS A 203 23.66 -4.84 -15.49
C LYS A 203 24.92 -5.71 -15.34
N GLY A 204 25.08 -6.74 -16.19
CA GLY A 204 26.23 -7.63 -16.19
C GLY A 204 26.24 -8.73 -15.12
N ALA A 205 25.18 -8.86 -14.31
CA ALA A 205 25.05 -9.91 -13.29
C ALA A 205 23.82 -10.80 -13.55
N SER A 206 23.96 -12.08 -13.21
CA SER A 206 22.86 -13.06 -13.23
C SER A 206 22.33 -13.27 -11.82
N LYS A 207 21.01 -13.20 -11.64
CA LYS A 207 20.32 -13.47 -10.37
C LYS A 207 19.24 -14.53 -10.58
N ASN A 208 19.30 -15.60 -9.80
CA ASN A 208 18.23 -16.60 -9.79
C ASN A 208 17.13 -16.18 -8.80
N VAL A 209 15.88 -16.21 -9.26
CA VAL A 209 14.69 -15.91 -8.46
C VAL A 209 13.74 -17.09 -8.52
N ARG A 210 13.38 -17.63 -7.35
CA ARG A 210 12.34 -18.66 -7.25
C ARG A 210 10.97 -18.03 -7.51
N MET A 211 10.20 -18.66 -8.37
CA MET A 211 8.89 -18.20 -8.83
C MET A 211 7.92 -19.37 -8.87
N THR A 212 6.68 -19.09 -8.50
CA THR A 212 5.52 -19.96 -8.71
C THR A 212 4.73 -19.39 -9.88
N PHE A 213 4.52 -20.20 -10.91
CA PHE A 213 3.70 -19.81 -12.06
C PHE A 213 2.24 -20.16 -11.82
N LEU A 214 1.39 -19.15 -11.70
CA LEU A 214 -0.06 -19.29 -11.56
C LEU A 214 -0.72 -18.98 -12.91
N GLN A 215 -1.17 -20.01 -13.62
CA GLN A 215 -1.76 -19.88 -14.97
C GLN A 215 -0.87 -19.01 -15.90
N GLY A 216 0.43 -19.26 -15.89
CA GLY A 216 1.41 -18.52 -16.70
C GLY A 216 1.86 -17.19 -16.12
N PHE A 217 1.34 -16.70 -15.00
CA PHE A 217 1.85 -15.50 -14.33
C PHE A 217 2.97 -15.85 -13.34
N PRO A 218 4.18 -15.28 -13.45
CA PRO A 218 5.25 -15.51 -12.50
C PRO A 218 4.99 -14.74 -11.19
N VAL A 219 4.91 -15.48 -10.07
CA VAL A 219 4.71 -14.92 -8.73
C VAL A 219 5.83 -15.34 -7.79
N ALA A 220 6.55 -14.36 -7.23
CA ALA A 220 7.59 -14.57 -6.24
C ALA A 220 7.00 -14.59 -4.81
N GLY A 221 7.59 -15.42 -3.96
CA GLY A 221 7.26 -15.50 -2.53
C GLY A 221 6.08 -16.40 -2.18
N LEU A 222 5.52 -17.12 -3.16
CA LEU A 222 4.52 -18.17 -2.92
C LEU A 222 5.17 -19.55 -2.77
N THR A 223 4.48 -20.45 -2.08
CA THR A 223 4.83 -21.88 -2.01
C THR A 223 4.13 -22.66 -3.11
N SER A 224 4.54 -23.92 -3.32
CA SER A 224 3.86 -24.85 -4.22
C SER A 224 2.40 -25.13 -3.85
N LYS A 225 1.96 -24.81 -2.62
CA LYS A 225 0.55 -24.92 -2.21
C LYS A 225 -0.35 -24.00 -3.05
N ALA A 226 0.17 -22.87 -3.53
CA ALA A 226 -0.55 -21.94 -4.39
C ALA A 226 -0.94 -22.54 -5.75
N LEU A 227 -0.39 -23.71 -6.11
CA LEU A 227 -0.75 -24.45 -7.32
C LEU A 227 -1.97 -25.37 -7.12
N SER A 228 -2.58 -25.39 -5.92
CA SER A 228 -3.82 -26.13 -5.70
C SER A 228 -4.98 -25.47 -6.45
N GLN A 229 -6.04 -26.23 -6.71
CA GLN A 229 -7.25 -25.71 -7.34
C GLN A 229 -8.07 -24.78 -6.43
N ASP A 230 -7.70 -24.67 -5.14
CA ASP A 230 -8.38 -23.81 -4.19
C ASP A 230 -8.09 -22.32 -4.43
N LEU A 231 -6.90 -22.00 -4.95
CA LEU A 231 -6.44 -20.63 -5.15
C LEU A 231 -6.77 -20.16 -6.57
N GLN A 232 -7.52 -19.07 -6.67
CA GLN A 232 -8.00 -18.51 -7.93
C GLN A 232 -7.55 -17.07 -8.12
N ILE A 233 -7.29 -16.67 -9.37
CA ILE A 233 -6.99 -15.28 -9.71
C ILE A 233 -8.32 -14.55 -9.94
N THR A 234 -8.66 -13.62 -9.06
CA THR A 234 -9.86 -12.77 -9.22
C THR A 234 -9.62 -11.68 -10.27
N THR A 235 -8.49 -10.96 -10.15
CA THR A 235 -8.07 -9.95 -11.13
C THR A 235 -6.54 -9.87 -11.18
N VAL A 236 -6.00 -9.38 -12.30
CA VAL A 236 -4.55 -9.25 -12.50
C VAL A 236 -4.27 -8.13 -13.51
N ASN A 237 -3.31 -7.27 -13.18
CA ASN A 237 -2.82 -6.22 -14.08
C ASN A 237 -1.38 -5.80 -13.74
N ASN A 238 -0.87 -4.74 -14.38
CA ASN A 238 0.51 -4.27 -14.23
C ASN A 238 0.82 -3.57 -12.88
N GLN A 239 -0.14 -3.55 -11.97
CA GLN A 239 -0.01 -2.95 -10.64
C GLN A 239 -0.10 -4.01 -9.55
N ARG A 240 -0.97 -5.01 -9.72
CA ARG A 240 -1.26 -6.04 -8.72
C ARG A 240 -2.04 -7.22 -9.29
N MET A 241 -2.01 -8.32 -8.56
CA MET A 241 -2.85 -9.50 -8.70
C MET A 241 -3.69 -9.66 -7.43
N VAL A 242 -4.96 -10.01 -7.58
CA VAL A 242 -5.88 -10.30 -6.47
C VAL A 242 -6.20 -11.79 -6.52
N LEU A 243 -5.91 -12.48 -5.43
CA LEU A 243 -6.12 -13.92 -5.28
C LEU A 243 -7.25 -14.17 -4.30
N SER A 244 -8.09 -15.17 -4.58
CA SER A 244 -9.16 -15.66 -3.71
C SER A 244 -8.96 -17.14 -3.39
N ASP A 245 -9.42 -17.57 -2.22
CA ASP A 245 -9.47 -18.98 -1.83
C ASP A 245 -10.89 -19.32 -1.34
N GLU A 246 -11.47 -20.40 -1.87
CA GLU A 246 -12.83 -20.83 -1.52
C GLU A 246 -13.01 -21.14 -0.03
N LYS A 247 -11.93 -21.49 0.68
CA LYS A 247 -11.92 -21.78 2.12
C LYS A 247 -11.92 -20.52 2.99
N SER A 248 -11.68 -19.35 2.41
CA SER A 248 -11.76 -18.07 3.11
C SER A 248 -12.52 -17.03 2.29
N PRO A 249 -13.84 -17.23 2.12
CA PRO A 249 -14.68 -16.26 1.41
C PRO A 249 -14.59 -14.90 2.10
N GLN A 250 -14.76 -13.84 1.31
CA GLN A 250 -14.61 -12.45 1.77
C GLN A 250 -13.20 -12.11 2.28
N SER A 251 -12.19 -12.86 1.84
CA SER A 251 -10.80 -12.46 2.00
C SER A 251 -10.01 -12.72 0.73
N TRP A 252 -8.99 -11.89 0.51
CA TRP A 252 -8.20 -11.92 -0.72
C TRP A 252 -6.75 -11.54 -0.44
N MET A 253 -5.81 -12.22 -1.08
CA MET A 253 -4.41 -11.79 -1.07
C MET A 253 -4.18 -10.80 -2.21
N VAL A 254 -3.61 -9.64 -1.89
CA VAL A 254 -3.20 -8.64 -2.88
C VAL A 254 -1.70 -8.77 -3.07
N VAL A 255 -1.29 -9.08 -4.30
CA VAL A 255 0.11 -9.30 -4.66
C VAL A 255 0.54 -8.17 -5.58
N PRO A 256 1.38 -7.22 -5.13
CA PRO A 256 1.87 -6.14 -5.97
C PRO A 256 2.71 -6.64 -7.15
N PHE A 257 2.68 -5.90 -8.27
CA PHE A 257 3.64 -6.09 -9.35
C PHE A 257 4.99 -5.49 -8.95
N ASP A 258 6.05 -6.29 -9.05
CA ASP A 258 7.42 -5.88 -8.76
C ASP A 258 8.26 -5.88 -10.05
N PRO A 259 8.61 -4.69 -10.59
CA PRO A 259 9.38 -4.58 -11.81
C PRO A 259 10.81 -5.12 -11.67
N ALA A 260 11.36 -5.26 -10.45
CA ALA A 260 12.68 -5.85 -10.25
C ALA A 260 12.69 -7.34 -10.63
N VAL A 261 11.54 -8.02 -10.49
CA VAL A 261 11.40 -9.43 -10.83
C VAL A 261 10.60 -9.69 -12.11
N ASN A 262 10.14 -8.63 -12.79
CA ASN A 262 9.23 -8.68 -13.95
C ASN A 262 8.06 -9.64 -13.69
N GLY A 263 7.45 -9.53 -12.52
CA GLY A 263 6.40 -10.43 -12.05
C GLY A 263 5.72 -9.86 -10.81
N TRP A 264 4.82 -10.64 -10.23
CA TRP A 264 4.14 -10.27 -9.00
C TRP A 264 4.95 -10.80 -7.82
N LYS A 265 4.99 -10.06 -6.72
CA LYS A 265 5.71 -10.47 -5.52
C LYS A 265 4.83 -10.24 -4.31
N THR A 266 4.57 -11.29 -3.55
CA THR A 266 3.77 -11.17 -2.33
C THR A 266 4.58 -10.46 -1.23
N ASP A 267 3.91 -9.56 -0.53
CA ASP A 267 4.37 -8.95 0.71
C ASP A 267 3.55 -9.45 1.92
N GLY A 268 2.65 -10.42 1.70
CA GLY A 268 1.76 -10.94 2.72
C GLY A 268 0.53 -10.07 3.02
N THR A 269 0.19 -9.11 2.15
CA THR A 269 -1.03 -8.31 2.30
C THR A 269 -2.28 -9.14 2.00
N VAL A 270 -3.17 -9.25 2.99
CA VAL A 270 -4.49 -9.87 2.86
C VAL A 270 -5.56 -8.86 3.20
N VAL A 271 -6.59 -8.77 2.37
CA VAL A 271 -7.76 -7.92 2.57
C VAL A 271 -8.87 -8.79 3.11
N VAL A 272 -9.55 -8.34 4.16
CA VAL A 272 -10.69 -9.02 4.76
C VAL A 272 -11.86 -8.07 4.76
N GLU A 273 -12.94 -8.50 4.10
CA GLU A 273 -14.19 -7.79 4.15
C GLU A 273 -14.94 -8.14 5.43
N ILE A 274 -15.30 -7.11 6.19
CA ILE A 274 -15.95 -7.21 7.49
C ILE A 274 -16.78 -5.94 7.75
N THR A 275 -17.93 -6.12 8.40
CA THR A 275 -18.81 -4.97 8.73
C THR A 275 -18.22 -4.13 9.87
N ALA A 276 -18.61 -2.85 9.95
CA ALA A 276 -18.19 -1.97 11.04
C ALA A 276 -18.61 -2.50 12.43
N ALA A 277 -19.78 -3.15 12.52
CA ALA A 277 -20.27 -3.77 13.75
C ALA A 277 -19.34 -4.91 14.21
N GLN A 278 -19.01 -5.84 13.31
CA GLN A 278 -18.08 -6.94 13.60
C GLN A 278 -16.67 -6.42 13.91
N ALA A 279 -16.23 -5.34 13.25
CA ALA A 279 -14.92 -4.73 13.50
C ALA A 279 -14.80 -4.02 14.87
N SER A 280 -15.92 -3.76 15.54
CA SER A 280 -15.96 -3.16 16.88
C SER A 280 -15.80 -4.16 18.03
N ASP A 281 -16.00 -5.46 17.76
CA ASP A 281 -15.78 -6.54 18.72
C ASP A 281 -14.39 -7.16 18.51
N GLU A 282 -13.46 -6.90 19.42
CA GLU A 282 -12.08 -7.39 19.34
C GLU A 282 -12.00 -8.93 19.37
N SER A 283 -12.95 -9.63 20.00
CA SER A 283 -12.95 -11.08 20.07
C SER A 283 -13.37 -11.70 18.74
N ASP A 284 -14.40 -11.13 18.09
CA ASP A 284 -14.85 -11.53 16.76
C ASP A 284 -13.79 -11.23 15.70
N VAL A 285 -13.17 -10.04 15.76
CA VAL A 285 -12.04 -9.69 14.89
C VAL A 285 -10.93 -10.72 15.07
N LYS A 286 -10.49 -10.99 16.30
CA LYS A 286 -9.40 -11.95 16.55
C LYS A 286 -9.71 -13.34 16.02
N ALA A 287 -10.94 -13.84 16.22
CA ALA A 287 -11.37 -15.13 15.70
C ALA A 287 -11.36 -15.15 14.17
N ARG A 288 -11.93 -14.13 13.52
CA ARG A 288 -11.93 -14.00 12.06
C ARG A 288 -10.51 -13.97 11.49
N LEU A 289 -9.61 -13.20 12.10
CA LEU A 289 -8.22 -13.12 11.65
C LEU A 289 -7.46 -14.44 11.84
N ALA A 290 -7.78 -15.23 12.88
CA ALA A 290 -7.17 -16.54 13.07
C ALA A 290 -7.50 -17.50 11.91
N GLU A 291 -8.77 -17.55 11.48
CA GLU A 291 -9.18 -18.36 10.33
C GLU A 291 -8.58 -17.86 9.01
N VAL A 292 -8.55 -16.54 8.80
CA VAL A 292 -7.89 -15.93 7.63
C VAL A 292 -6.40 -16.32 7.61
N ARG A 293 -5.68 -16.16 8.72
CA ARG A 293 -4.26 -16.53 8.80
C ARG A 293 -4.04 -18.02 8.53
N LYS A 294 -4.93 -18.89 9.01
CA LYS A 294 -4.85 -20.35 8.78
C LYS A 294 -4.94 -20.71 7.29
N VAL A 295 -5.75 -19.98 6.52
CA VAL A 295 -5.88 -20.20 5.07
C VAL A 295 -4.71 -19.59 4.30
N TRP A 296 -4.33 -18.34 4.58
CA TRP A 296 -3.38 -17.60 3.74
C TRP A 296 -1.91 -17.84 4.08
N SER A 297 -1.55 -18.09 5.34
CA SER A 297 -0.13 -18.26 5.74
C SER A 297 0.57 -19.42 5.01
N PRO A 298 -0.07 -20.58 4.78
CA PRO A 298 0.55 -21.69 4.04
C PRO A 298 0.94 -21.37 2.59
N TYR A 299 0.37 -20.31 1.98
CA TYR A 299 0.73 -19.88 0.64
C TYR A 299 2.03 -19.08 0.59
N LEU A 300 2.48 -18.51 1.71
CA LEU A 300 3.68 -17.68 1.75
C LEU A 300 4.93 -18.52 2.00
N ALA A 301 5.96 -18.31 1.17
CA ALA A 301 7.26 -18.94 1.35
C ALA A 301 8.01 -18.36 2.56
N ASP A 302 7.90 -17.05 2.74
CA ASP A 302 8.39 -16.37 3.94
C ASP A 302 7.32 -16.47 5.02
N LYS A 303 7.70 -16.99 6.19
CA LYS A 303 6.81 -17.06 7.37
C LYS A 303 6.61 -15.69 8.04
N SER A 304 6.78 -14.60 7.29
CA SER A 304 6.52 -13.25 7.77
C SER A 304 5.06 -13.09 8.16
N THR A 305 4.80 -12.22 9.13
CA THR A 305 3.44 -11.92 9.59
C THR A 305 2.60 -11.34 8.45
N LEU A 306 1.40 -11.88 8.27
CA LEU A 306 0.41 -11.37 7.33
C LEU A 306 0.00 -9.95 7.72
N THR A 307 -0.01 -9.03 6.76
CA THR A 307 -0.57 -7.69 6.94
C THR A 307 -2.03 -7.73 6.51
N ILE A 308 -2.96 -7.60 7.44
CA ILE A 308 -4.40 -7.72 7.21
C ILE A 308 -5.06 -6.35 7.17
N LYS A 309 -5.68 -6.01 6.05
CA LYS A 309 -6.48 -4.80 5.84
C LYS A 309 -7.97 -5.11 5.94
N LEU A 310 -8.69 -4.48 6.86
CA LEU A 310 -10.14 -4.60 6.99
C LEU A 310 -10.82 -3.57 6.10
N VAL A 311 -11.78 -4.02 5.29
CA VAL A 311 -12.58 -3.20 4.35
C VAL A 311 -14.06 -3.51 4.50
N GLN A 312 -14.94 -2.58 4.11
CA GLN A 312 -16.37 -2.88 4.00
C GLN A 312 -16.71 -3.67 2.72
N ALA A 313 -15.92 -3.48 1.67
CA ALA A 313 -16.01 -4.19 0.41
C ALA A 313 -14.65 -4.17 -0.30
N LEU A 314 -14.33 -5.24 -1.02
CA LEU A 314 -13.19 -5.25 -1.95
C LEU A 314 -13.60 -4.62 -3.29
N HIS A 315 -12.70 -3.84 -3.89
CA HIS A 315 -12.91 -3.26 -5.23
C HIS A 315 -11.82 -3.70 -6.23
N PRO A 316 -11.91 -4.93 -6.79
CA PRO A 316 -10.89 -5.51 -7.67
C PRO A 316 -10.57 -4.70 -8.94
N GLN A 317 -11.45 -3.78 -9.33
CA GLN A 317 -11.32 -2.89 -10.49
C GLN A 317 -10.44 -1.66 -10.22
N LEU A 318 -10.00 -1.42 -8.98
CA LEU A 318 -9.23 -0.24 -8.61
C LEU A 318 -7.74 -0.54 -8.48
N LYS A 319 -6.88 0.44 -8.75
CA LYS A 319 -5.43 0.31 -8.56
C LYS A 319 -5.08 -0.19 -7.15
N ASP A 320 -5.65 0.38 -6.09
CA ASP A 320 -5.67 -0.21 -4.76
C ASP A 320 -7.06 -0.81 -4.49
N PRO A 321 -7.22 -2.15 -4.52
CA PRO A 321 -8.51 -2.78 -4.28
C PRO A 321 -8.98 -2.67 -2.83
N ALA A 322 -8.09 -2.27 -1.91
CA ALA A 322 -8.34 -2.08 -0.49
C ALA A 322 -8.36 -0.59 -0.07
N ALA A 323 -8.53 0.34 -1.02
CA ALA A 323 -8.49 1.77 -0.75
C ALA A 323 -9.50 2.23 0.32
N GLY A 324 -10.62 1.50 0.48
CA GLY A 324 -11.60 1.69 1.55
C GLY A 324 -11.25 1.04 2.89
N SER A 325 -9.97 0.70 3.13
CA SER A 325 -9.58 0.05 4.37
C SER A 325 -9.61 1.02 5.55
N PHE A 326 -10.28 0.61 6.61
CA PHE A 326 -10.44 1.41 7.83
C PHE A 326 -9.58 0.91 9.00
N ARG A 327 -8.93 -0.26 8.88
CA ARG A 327 -8.06 -0.83 9.91
C ARG A 327 -7.01 -1.75 9.27
N THR A 328 -5.75 -1.62 9.68
CA THR A 328 -4.65 -2.51 9.28
C THR A 328 -4.05 -3.20 10.50
N LEU A 329 -3.78 -4.50 10.39
CA LEU A 329 -3.36 -5.38 11.49
C LEU A 329 -2.21 -6.27 11.02
N ASN A 330 -1.20 -6.50 11.87
CA ASN A 330 -0.06 -7.39 11.57
C ASN A 330 -0.15 -8.65 12.45
#